data_AF-A0A9E1Q4E8-F1
#
_entry.id   AF-A0A9E1Q4E8-F1
#
_cell.length_a   1.000
_cell.length_b   1.000
_cell.length_c   1.000
_cell.angle_alpha   90.00
_cell.angle_beta   90.00
_cell.angle_gamma   90.00
#
_symmetry.space_group_name_H-M   'P 1'
#
loop_
_entity.id
_entity.type
_entity.pdbx_description
1 polymer ?
#
loop_
_entity_poly.entity_id
_entity_poly.type
_entity_poly.pdbx_seq_one_letter_code
_entity_poly.pdbx_strand_id
1 'polypeptide(L)'
;MFIIFNIAIVGLVLLIAYWWSNEGLFSAVLHMVCVITAGAFALALWEPLTMWMMSGGSFDNYAWGFSLVGVFAITLLILRVASDKIAPANIQFPSWANLA
;
A
#
# COMPACT_ATOMS: atom_id res chain seq x y z
N MET A 1 -27.54 -5.04 16.54
CA MET A 1 -26.64 -3.94 16.09
C MET A 1 -25.29 -4.45 15.58
N PHE A 2 -24.64 -5.42 16.25
CA PHE A 2 -23.37 -6.01 15.76
C PHE A 2 -23.47 -6.83 14.46
N ILE A 3 -24.59 -7.52 14.20
CA ILE A 3 -24.73 -8.38 13.00
C ILE A 3 -24.74 -7.58 11.69
N ILE A 4 -25.47 -6.46 11.64
CA ILE A 4 -25.55 -5.60 10.44
C ILE A 4 -24.20 -4.97 10.14
N PHE A 5 -23.49 -4.51 11.18
CA PHE A 5 -22.15 -3.95 11.06
C PHE A 5 -21.13 -5.00 10.57
N ASN A 6 -21.16 -6.22 11.10
CA ASN A 6 -20.29 -7.30 10.64
C ASN A 6 -20.56 -7.70 9.18
N ILE A 7 -21.83 -7.80 8.78
CA ILE A 7 -22.18 -8.10 7.38
C ILE A 7 -21.68 -7.00 6.44
N ALA A 8 -21.79 -5.72 6.83
CA ALA A 8 -21.26 -4.61 6.05
C ALA A 8 -19.73 -4.69 5.89
N ILE A 9 -19.00 -5.03 6.96
CA ILE A 9 -17.54 -5.21 6.90
C ILE A 9 -17.17 -6.35 5.95
N VAL A 10 -17.83 -7.52 6.09
CA VAL A 10 -17.57 -8.67 5.22
C VAL A 10 -17.83 -8.33 3.76
N GLY A 11 -18.94 -7.64 3.47
CA GLY A 11 -19.26 -7.18 2.12
C GLY A 11 -18.20 -6.23 1.55
N LEU A 12 -17.68 -5.31 2.36
CA LEU A 12 -16.64 -4.36 1.95
C LEU A 12 -15.31 -5.10 1.66
N VAL A 13 -14.92 -6.03 2.53
CA VAL A 13 -13.72 -6.86 2.33
C VAL A 13 -13.82 -7.69 1.05
N LEU A 14 -14.98 -8.29 0.77
CA LEU A 14 -15.20 -9.04 -0.47
C LEU A 14 -15.15 -8.15 -1.71
N LEU A 15 -15.66 -6.92 -1.62
CA LEU A 15 -15.61 -5.96 -2.74
C LEU A 15 -14.17 -5.54 -3.04
N ILE A 16 -13.37 -5.27 -2.01
CA ILE A 16 -11.93 -5.00 -2.17
C ILE A 16 -11.23 -6.21 -2.79
N ALA A 17 -11.49 -7.42 -2.28
CA ALA A 17 -10.90 -8.64 -2.82
C ALA A 17 -11.29 -8.88 -4.28
N TYR A 18 -12.54 -8.61 -4.66
CA TYR A 18 -13.02 -8.72 -6.03
C TYR A 18 -12.32 -7.74 -6.96
N TRP A 19 -12.20 -6.47 -6.58
CA TRP A 19 -11.48 -5.48 -7.37
C TRP A 19 -10.00 -5.81 -7.51
N TRP A 20 -9.38 -6.31 -6.45
CA TRP A 20 -7.97 -6.68 -6.50
C TRP A 20 -7.72 -7.94 -7.35
N SER A 21 -8.66 -8.90 -7.37
CA SER A 21 -8.61 -10.07 -8.24
C SER A 21 -8.77 -9.75 -9.73
N ASN A 22 -9.25 -8.56 -10.08
CA ASN A 22 -9.46 -8.14 -11.46
C ASN A 22 -8.22 -7.43 -12.05
N GLU A 23 -7.22 -7.15 -11.21
CA GLU A 23 -5.92 -6.65 -11.62
C GLU A 23 -5.07 -7.80 -12.17
N GLY A 24 -4.61 -7.68 -13.42
CA GLY A 24 -3.84 -8.74 -14.05
C GLY A 24 -2.45 -8.96 -13.42
N LEU A 25 -1.85 -10.14 -13.66
CA LEU A 25 -0.55 -10.58 -13.12
C LEU A 25 0.55 -9.51 -13.25
N PHE A 26 0.61 -8.79 -14.37
CA PHE A 26 1.59 -7.71 -14.58
C PHE A 26 1.40 -6.55 -13.60
N SER A 27 0.16 -6.14 -13.33
CA SER A 27 -0.16 -5.10 -12.34
C SER A 27 0.23 -5.56 -10.92
N ALA A 28 0.02 -6.83 -10.60
CA ALA A 28 0.41 -7.43 -9.31
C ALA A 28 1.95 -7.43 -9.12
N VAL A 29 2.71 -7.83 -10.15
CA VAL A 29 4.18 -7.82 -10.12
C VAL A 29 4.72 -6.39 -10.01
N LEU A 30 4.16 -5.43 -10.76
CA LEU A 30 4.55 -4.02 -10.63
C LEU A 30 4.25 -3.48 -9.23
N HIS A 31 3.10 -3.85 -8.66
CA HIS A 31 2.75 -3.49 -7.28
C HIS A 31 3.75 -4.07 -6.28
N MET A 32 4.14 -5.34 -6.43
CA MET A 32 5.14 -5.99 -5.58
C MET A 32 6.47 -5.23 -5.61
N VAL A 33 6.96 -4.85 -6.79
CA VAL A 33 8.21 -4.08 -6.92
C VAL A 33 8.09 -2.70 -6.24
N CYS A 34 6.95 -2.03 -6.38
CA CYS A 34 6.68 -0.76 -5.69
C CYS A 34 6.68 -0.92 -4.17
N VAL A 35 6.11 -2.01 -3.64
CA VAL A 35 6.06 -2.27 -2.19
C VAL A 35 7.46 -2.54 -1.64
N ILE A 36 8.28 -3.34 -2.33
CA ILE A 36 9.66 -3.64 -1.90
C ILE A 36 10.50 -2.37 -1.85
N THR A 37 10.42 -1.56 -2.92
CA THR A 37 11.17 -0.30 -3.00
C THR A 37 10.69 0.73 -1.98
N ALA A 38 9.37 0.89 -1.79
CA ALA A 38 8.81 1.74 -0.73
C ALA A 38 9.23 1.27 0.68
N GLY A 39 9.28 -0.05 0.91
CA GLY A 39 9.78 -0.62 2.16
C GLY A 39 11.24 -0.27 2.42
N ALA A 40 12.10 -0.34 1.40
CA ALA A 40 13.49 0.08 1.52
C ALA A 40 13.63 1.58 1.85
N PHE A 41 12.83 2.45 1.22
CA PHE A 41 12.80 3.88 1.54
C PHE A 41 12.28 4.16 2.95
N ALA A 42 11.26 3.45 3.40
CA ALA A 42 10.73 3.57 4.76
C ALA A 42 11.81 3.24 5.80
N LEU A 43 12.54 2.13 5.62
CA LEU A 43 13.63 1.74 6.51
C LEU A 43 14.84 2.69 6.45
N ALA A 44 15.07 3.37 5.33
CA ALA A 44 16.16 4.34 5.21
C ALA A 44 15.84 5.71 5.84
N LEU A 45 14.57 6.14 5.80
CA LEU A 45 14.17 7.50 6.13
C LEU A 45 13.44 7.63 7.48
N TRP A 46 12.97 6.53 8.08
CA TRP A 46 12.18 6.62 9.32
C TRP A 46 12.94 7.23 10.51
N GLU A 47 14.21 6.87 10.72
CA GLU A 47 15.02 7.37 11.85
C GLU A 47 15.21 8.88 11.84
N PRO A 48 15.72 9.51 10.75
CA PRO A 48 15.86 10.96 10.74
C PRO A 48 14.50 11.62 10.89
N LEU A 49 13.46 11.17 10.19
CA LEU A 49 12.13 11.78 10.28
C LEU A 49 11.54 11.70 11.70
N THR A 50 11.70 10.57 12.39
CA THR A 50 11.23 10.47 13.78
C THR A 50 11.99 11.42 14.70
N MET A 51 13.30 11.56 14.54
CA MET A 51 14.11 12.49 15.31
C MET A 51 13.72 13.95 15.08
N TRP A 52 13.32 14.33 13.85
CA TRP A 52 12.77 15.65 13.54
C TRP A 52 11.37 15.88 14.15
N MET A 53 10.58 14.82 14.33
CA MET A 53 9.24 14.89 14.91
C MET A 53 9.23 14.86 16.45
N MET A 54 10.30 14.39 17.08
CA MET A 54 10.44 14.37 18.54
C MET A 54 10.60 15.80 19.07
N SER A 55 9.56 16.29 19.73
CA SER A 55 9.51 17.65 20.32
C SER A 55 9.25 17.63 21.84
N GLY A 56 9.34 16.44 22.47
CA GLY A 56 9.16 16.28 23.92
C GLY A 56 7.70 16.26 24.37
N GLY A 57 6.75 16.00 23.46
CA GLY A 57 5.32 15.90 23.75
C GLY A 57 4.83 14.46 23.93
N SER A 58 3.55 14.31 24.29
CA SER A 58 2.86 13.01 24.39
C SER A 58 2.79 12.22 23.07
N PHE A 59 3.07 12.88 21.95
CA PHE A 59 3.10 12.29 20.60
C PHE A 59 4.41 11.52 20.30
N ASP A 60 5.45 11.67 21.12
CA ASP A 60 6.75 11.01 20.90
C ASP A 60 6.66 9.48 20.93
N ASN A 61 5.75 8.92 21.76
CA ASN A 61 5.53 7.48 21.82
C ASN A 61 4.96 6.90 20.52
N TYR A 62 4.22 7.70 19.75
CA TYR A 62 3.63 7.29 18.47
C TYR A 62 4.47 7.71 17.27
N ALA A 63 5.41 8.64 17.45
CA ALA A 63 6.23 9.20 16.37
C ALA A 63 7.05 8.14 15.61
N TRP A 64 7.51 7.09 16.31
CA TRP A 64 8.25 5.98 15.69
C TRP A 64 7.39 5.17 14.72
N GLY A 65 6.21 4.72 15.15
CA GLY A 65 5.29 3.98 14.29
C GLY A 65 4.70 4.86 13.19
N PHE A 66 4.36 6.10 13.52
CA PHE A 66 3.74 7.03 12.58
C PHE A 66 4.71 7.48 11.48
N SER A 67 5.99 7.71 11.81
CA SER A 67 7.02 8.01 10.82
C SER A 67 7.22 6.85 9.86
N LEU A 68 7.38 5.63 10.37
CA LEU A 68 7.62 4.45 9.54
C LEU A 68 6.43 4.17 8.61
N VAL A 69 5.21 4.13 9.15
CA VAL A 69 3.98 3.92 8.37
C VAL A 69 3.74 5.09 7.41
N GLY A 70 3.98 6.32 7.85
CA GLY A 70 3.79 7.53 7.04
C GLY A 70 4.72 7.55 5.83
N VAL A 71 6.01 7.31 6.03
CA VAL A 71 6.99 7.25 4.92
C VAL A 71 6.67 6.11 3.98
N PHE A 72 6.35 4.93 4.49
CA PHE A 72 5.96 3.78 3.67
C PHE A 72 4.72 4.10 2.81
N ALA A 73 3.66 4.64 3.41
CA ALA A 73 2.42 4.95 2.71
C ALA A 73 2.61 6.03 1.63
N ILE A 74 3.36 7.09 1.94
CA ILE A 74 3.63 8.19 1.00
C ILE A 74 4.48 7.70 -0.17
N THR A 75 5.57 6.98 0.11
CA THR A 75 6.45 6.46 -0.94
C THR A 75 5.75 5.44 -1.82
N LEU A 76 4.95 4.53 -1.24
CA LEU A 76 4.14 3.57 -1.99
C LEU A 76 3.13 4.28 -2.89
N LEU A 77 2.41 5.30 -2.40
CA LEU A 77 1.43 6.03 -3.20
C LEU A 77 2.10 6.72 -4.39
N ILE A 78 3.24 7.38 -4.17
CA ILE A 78 4.01 8.05 -5.24
C ILE A 78 4.46 7.02 -6.28
N LEU A 79 5.06 5.90 -5.84
CA LEU A 79 5.53 4.86 -6.75
C LEU A 79 4.38 4.18 -7.51
N ARG A 80 3.21 4.02 -6.87
CA ARG A 80 2.03 3.45 -7.52
C ARG A 80 1.53 4.37 -8.63
N VAL A 81 1.32 5.66 -8.32
CA VAL A 81 0.88 6.65 -9.32
C VAL A 81 1.91 6.82 -10.44
N ALA A 82 3.21 6.75 -10.11
CA ALA A 82 4.27 6.77 -11.11
C ALA A 82 4.21 5.54 -12.02
N SER A 83 4.02 4.35 -11.46
CA SER A 83 3.92 3.09 -12.22
C SER A 83 2.70 3.08 -13.14
N ASP A 84 1.55 3.56 -12.66
CA ASP A 84 0.32 3.67 -13.45
C ASP A 84 0.49 4.63 -14.64
N LYS A 85 1.35 5.66 -14.51
CA LYS A 85 1.68 6.59 -15.60
C LYS A 85 2.74 6.05 -16.57
N ILE A 86 3.73 5.29 -16.08
CA ILE A 86 4.83 4.76 -16.89
C ILE A 86 4.37 3.54 -17.70
N ALA A 87 3.48 2.72 -17.16
CA ALA A 87 2.93 1.54 -17.82
C ALA A 87 1.41 1.68 -18.04
N PRO A 88 0.96 2.55 -18.96
CA PRO A 88 -0.47 2.79 -19.21
C PRO A 88 -1.19 1.61 -19.88
N ALA A 89 -0.44 0.64 -20.43
CA ALA A 89 -0.97 -0.54 -21.10
C ALA A 89 -0.60 -1.80 -20.32
N ASN A 90 -1.63 -2.49 -19.82
CA ASN A 90 -1.47 -3.80 -19.20
C ASN A 90 -1.30 -4.86 -20.29
N ILE A 91 -0.26 -5.68 -20.21
CA ILE A 91 -0.05 -6.79 -21.15
C ILE A 91 -1.17 -7.80 -20.89
N GLN A 92 -2.05 -7.99 -21.88
CA GLN A 92 -3.14 -8.96 -21.78
C GLN A 92 -2.58 -10.37 -21.90
N PHE A 93 -2.31 -10.99 -20.76
CA PHE A 93 -1.96 -12.41 -20.69
C PHE A 93 -3.18 -13.29 -21.01
N PRO A 94 -2.97 -14.51 -21.54
CA PRO A 94 -4.03 -15.51 -21.69
C PRO A 94 -4.79 -15.71 -20.37
N SER A 95 -6.10 -15.95 -20.43
CA SER A 95 -7.00 -15.96 -19.25
C SER A 95 -6.53 -16.85 -18.09
N TRP A 96 -5.84 -17.95 -18.39
CA TRP A 96 -5.29 -18.86 -17.38
C TRP A 96 -4.08 -18.29 -16.60
N ALA A 97 -3.32 -17.36 -17.18
CA ALA A 97 -2.18 -16.70 -16.53
C ALA A 97 -2.57 -15.37 -15.87
N ASN A 98 -3.72 -14.80 -16.26
CA ASN A 98 -4.19 -13.50 -15.77
C ASN A 98 -5.13 -13.58 -14.56
N LEU A 99 -5.54 -14.81 -14.17
CA LEU A 99 -6.42 -15.10 -13.02
C LEU A 99 -5.65 -15.50 -11.74
N ALA A 100 -4.32 -15.34 -11.73
CA ALA A 100 -3.47 -15.70 -10.60
C ALA A 100 -3.30 -14.56 -9.60
#